data_AF-A0A3D2SEV0-F1
#
_entry.id   AF-A0A3D2SEV0-F1
#
_cell.length_a   1.000
_cell.length_b   1.000
_cell.length_c   1.000
_cell.angle_alpha   90.00
_cell.angle_beta   90.00
_cell.angle_gamma   90.00
#
_symmetry.space_group_name_H-M   'P 1'
#
loop_
_entity.id
_entity.type
_entity.pdbx_description
1 polymer ?
#
loop_
_entity_poly.entity_id
_entity_poly.type
_entity_poly.pdbx_seq_one_letter_code
_entity_poly.pdbx_strand_id
1 'polypeptide(L)'
;MNTNLIYFIIFVVLLVTEIVYFTIANKFNIIDKPNERSSHARIVLRGGGIIFLISLWVWSAFFGFLYPWFLLAVTLIAGISFIDDIRSLPDSVRLVGQFAAMVLMYYQLAYPIDSTSA
;
A
#
# COMPACT_ATOMS: atom_id res chain seq x y z
N MET A 1 22.43 5.98 -13.75
CA MET A 1 21.37 6.98 -13.98
C MET A 1 21.50 8.04 -12.89
N ASN A 2 21.30 9.33 -13.19
CA ASN A 2 21.35 10.38 -12.14
C ASN A 2 20.21 10.13 -11.13
N THR A 3 20.49 10.23 -9.83
CA THR A 3 19.50 10.04 -8.75
C THR A 3 18.28 10.96 -8.93
N ASN A 4 18.49 12.20 -9.38
CA ASN A 4 17.40 13.14 -9.66
C ASN A 4 16.50 12.65 -10.81
N LEU A 5 17.10 12.03 -11.83
CA LEU A 5 16.37 11.43 -12.95
C LEU A 5 15.59 10.19 -12.51
N ILE A 6 16.14 9.37 -11.60
CA ILE A 6 15.43 8.24 -10.99
C ILE A 6 14.17 8.73 -10.26
N TYR A 7 14.29 9.73 -9.40
CA TYR A 7 13.13 10.25 -8.66
C TYR A 7 12.08 10.88 -9.58
N PHE A 8 12.49 11.57 -10.63
CA PHE A 8 11.56 12.10 -11.62
C PHE A 8 10.79 10.98 -12.35
N ILE A 9 11.48 9.90 -12.74
CA ILE A 9 10.84 8.74 -13.37
C ILE A 9 9.85 8.08 -12.40
N ILE A 10 10.24 7.86 -11.14
CA ILE A 10 9.35 7.29 -10.11
C ILE A 10 8.11 8.16 -9.94
N PHE A 11 8.27 9.49 -9.86
CA PHE A 11 7.15 10.42 -9.74
C PHE A 11 6.17 10.30 -10.92
N VAL A 12 6.68 10.30 -12.16
CA VAL A 12 5.83 10.16 -13.35
C VAL A 12 5.11 8.81 -13.38
N VAL A 13 5.80 7.72 -13.03
CA VAL A 13 5.21 6.38 -12.96
C VAL A 13 4.08 6.33 -11.93
N LEU A 14 4.28 6.90 -10.75
CA LEU A 14 3.25 6.92 -9.70
C LEU A 14 2.06 7.78 -10.09
N LEU A 15 2.30 8.96 -10.68
CA LEU A 15 1.24 9.85 -11.14
C LEU A 15 0.38 9.18 -12.22
N VAL A 16 0.99 8.53 -13.20
CA VAL A 16 0.27 7.77 -14.24
C VAL A 16 -0.51 6.62 -13.62
N THR A 17 0.10 5.88 -12.69
CA THR A 17 -0.55 4.75 -12.00
C THR A 17 -1.78 5.20 -11.21
N GLU A 18 -1.70 6.33 -10.50
CA GLU A 18 -2.81 6.88 -9.74
C GLU A 18 -3.99 7.30 -10.64
N ILE A 19 -3.71 7.95 -11.78
CA ILE A 19 -4.75 8.33 -12.76
C ILE A 19 -5.43 7.07 -13.34
N VAL A 20 -4.65 6.05 -13.70
CA VAL A 20 -5.17 4.77 -14.20
C VAL A 20 -6.03 4.11 -13.11
N TYR A 21 -5.56 4.11 -11.87
CA TYR A 21 -6.30 3.57 -10.74
C TYR A 21 -7.66 4.28 -10.57
N PHE A 22 -7.72 5.61 -10.57
CA PHE A 22 -9.00 6.32 -10.44
C PHE A 22 -9.96 6.00 -11.58
N THR A 23 -9.46 5.82 -12.79
CA THR A 23 -10.28 5.40 -13.94
C THR A 23 -10.89 4.02 -13.73
N ILE A 24 -10.08 3.08 -13.23
CA ILE A 24 -10.50 1.71 -12.92
C ILE A 24 -11.50 1.71 -11.75
N ALA A 25 -11.17 2.35 -10.65
CA ALA A 25 -12.00 2.39 -9.45
C ALA A 25 -13.37 3.04 -9.71
N ASN A 26 -13.43 4.03 -10.61
CA ASN A 26 -14.69 4.63 -11.04
C ASN A 26 -15.53 3.63 -11.86
N LYS A 27 -14.89 2.85 -12.75
CA LYS A 27 -15.57 1.79 -13.52
C LYS A 27 -16.12 0.67 -12.63
N PHE A 28 -15.42 0.34 -11.55
CA PHE A 28 -15.85 -0.69 -10.59
C PHE A 28 -16.77 -0.14 -9.48
N ASN A 29 -17.15 1.15 -9.51
CA ASN A 29 -17.97 1.80 -8.48
C ASN A 29 -17.42 1.59 -7.06
N ILE A 30 -16.09 1.62 -6.89
CA ILE A 30 -15.44 1.60 -5.57
C ILE A 30 -15.64 2.98 -4.94
N ILE A 31 -16.83 3.18 -4.38
CA ILE A 31 -17.38 4.47 -4.00
C ILE A 31 -17.71 4.44 -2.51
N ASP A 32 -17.28 5.48 -1.80
CA ASP A 32 -17.82 5.79 -0.48
C ASP A 32 -19.10 6.61 -0.64
N LYS A 33 -20.22 6.06 -0.14
CA LYS A 33 -21.52 6.73 -0.17
C LYS A 33 -21.69 7.51 1.13
N PRO A 34 -22.12 8.78 1.07
CA PRO A 34 -22.34 9.55 2.28
C PRO A 34 -23.39 8.88 3.17
N ASN A 35 -23.06 8.65 4.44
CA ASN A 35 -23.96 8.19 5.50
C ASN A 35 -24.23 9.32 6.51
N GLU A 36 -25.12 9.10 7.48
CA GLU A 36 -25.52 10.13 8.46
C GLU A 36 -24.39 10.66 9.38
N ARG A 37 -23.19 10.08 9.35
CA ARG A 37 -21.98 10.55 10.04
C ARG A 37 -21.00 11.32 9.14
N SER A 38 -21.29 11.50 7.84
CA SER A 38 -20.38 12.14 6.88
C SER A 38 -20.75 13.60 6.59
N SER A 39 -19.76 14.49 6.54
CA SER A 39 -19.91 15.93 6.23
C SER A 39 -19.79 16.26 4.73
N HIS A 40 -19.51 15.27 3.88
CA HIS A 40 -19.41 15.42 2.44
C HIS A 40 -20.72 15.03 1.76
N ALA A 41 -21.23 15.88 0.86
CA ALA A 41 -22.46 15.62 0.11
C ALA A 41 -22.24 14.85 -1.21
N ARG A 42 -20.99 14.50 -1.55
CA ARG A 42 -20.61 13.98 -2.87
C ARG A 42 -19.88 12.65 -2.74
N ILE A 43 -20.18 11.73 -3.67
CA ILE A 43 -19.51 10.45 -3.86
C ILE A 43 -17.99 10.63 -4.00
N VAL A 44 -17.20 9.93 -3.19
CA VAL A 44 -15.73 9.93 -3.25
C VAL A 44 -15.24 8.52 -3.60
N LEU A 45 -14.18 8.43 -4.41
CA LEU A 45 -13.51 7.17 -4.70
C LEU A 45 -12.75 6.66 -3.46
N ARG A 46 -12.96 5.39 -3.12
CA ARG A 46 -12.29 4.72 -1.98
C ARG A 46 -11.14 3.84 -2.47
N GLY A 47 -10.16 3.54 -1.61
CA GLY A 47 -9.04 2.65 -1.94
C GLY A 47 -7.81 3.30 -2.60
N GLY A 48 -7.77 4.64 -2.71
CA GLY A 48 -6.64 5.38 -3.29
C GLY A 48 -5.29 5.14 -2.59
N GLY A 49 -5.29 4.67 -1.34
CA GLY A 49 -4.08 4.34 -0.59
C GLY A 49 -3.21 3.24 -1.21
N ILE A 50 -3.72 2.48 -2.19
CA ILE A 50 -2.94 1.46 -2.91
C ILE A 50 -1.68 2.04 -3.58
N ILE A 51 -1.67 3.34 -3.90
CA ILE A 51 -0.51 4.01 -4.49
C ILE A 51 0.73 3.95 -3.58
N PHE A 52 0.55 3.94 -2.26
CA PHE A 52 1.65 3.83 -1.30
C PHE A 52 2.28 2.43 -1.30
N LEU A 53 1.48 1.39 -1.52
CA LEU A 53 2.02 0.04 -1.68
C LEU A 53 2.82 -0.05 -2.99
N ILE A 54 2.28 0.49 -4.08
CA ILE A 54 2.95 0.49 -5.38
C ILE A 54 4.26 1.29 -5.31
N SER A 55 4.27 2.47 -4.68
CA SER A 55 5.47 3.27 -4.52
C SER A 55 6.57 2.55 -3.75
N LEU A 56 6.21 1.78 -2.72
CA LEU A 56 7.16 0.98 -1.97
C LEU A 56 7.79 -0.14 -2.80
N TRP A 57 6.97 -0.84 -3.60
CA TRP A 57 7.48 -1.88 -4.51
C TRP A 57 8.34 -1.31 -5.64
N VAL A 58 7.95 -0.16 -6.20
CA VAL A 58 8.76 0.57 -7.19
C VAL A 58 10.10 0.97 -6.56
N TRP A 59 10.10 1.55 -5.37
CA TRP A 59 11.33 1.89 -4.65
C TRP A 59 12.22 0.65 -4.46
N SER A 60 11.66 -0.47 -4.00
CA SER A 60 12.45 -1.70 -3.83
C SER A 60 13.01 -2.24 -5.14
N ALA A 61 12.30 -2.13 -6.26
CA ALA A 61 12.81 -2.54 -7.56
C ALA A 61 14.02 -1.70 -8.04
N PHE A 62 14.09 -0.42 -7.69
CA PHE A 62 15.20 0.47 -8.08
C PHE A 62 16.39 0.43 -7.10
N PHE A 63 16.13 0.25 -5.80
CA PHE A 63 17.14 0.35 -4.74
C PHE A 63 17.50 -1.00 -4.10
N GLY A 64 16.84 -2.09 -4.48
CA GLY A 64 17.08 -3.44 -4.01
C GLY A 64 16.05 -3.96 -2.99
N PHE A 65 16.07 -5.27 -2.77
CA PHE A 65 15.17 -5.97 -1.85
C PHE A 65 15.80 -6.13 -0.46
N LEU A 66 16.14 -5.00 0.16
CA LEU A 66 16.89 -4.97 1.43
C LEU A 66 16.06 -5.42 2.64
N TYR A 67 14.73 -5.20 2.61
CA TYR A 67 13.83 -5.48 3.73
C TYR A 67 12.64 -6.36 3.31
N PRO A 68 12.88 -7.63 2.95
CA PRO A 68 11.84 -8.50 2.38
C PRO A 68 10.67 -8.73 3.33
N TRP A 69 10.92 -8.87 4.64
CA TRP A 69 9.87 -9.11 5.62
C TRP A 69 9.04 -7.85 5.89
N PHE A 70 9.67 -6.67 5.83
CA PHE A 70 8.96 -5.39 5.87
C PHE A 70 8.08 -5.21 4.63
N LEU A 71 8.60 -5.48 3.43
CA LEU A 71 7.82 -5.41 2.19
C LEU A 71 6.62 -6.36 2.24
N LEU A 72 6.81 -7.57 2.77
CA LEU A 72 5.73 -8.54 2.94
C LEU A 72 4.70 -8.07 3.96
N ALA A 73 5.12 -7.50 5.09
CA ALA A 73 4.24 -6.94 6.10
C ALA A 73 3.36 -5.81 5.53
N VAL A 74 3.98 -4.86 4.82
CA VAL A 74 3.25 -3.73 4.20
C VAL A 74 2.31 -4.23 3.10
N THR A 75 2.74 -5.19 2.29
CA THR A 75 1.89 -5.82 1.26
C THR A 75 0.67 -6.50 1.86
N LEU A 76 0.87 -7.23 2.97
CA LEU A 76 -0.22 -7.90 3.68
C LEU A 76 -1.24 -6.88 4.24
N ILE A 77 -0.78 -5.88 5.00
CA ILE A 77 -1.70 -4.94 5.64
C ILE A 77 -2.38 -4.03 4.61
N ALA A 78 -1.65 -3.53 3.62
CA ALA A 78 -2.22 -2.71 2.56
C ALA A 78 -3.21 -3.52 1.70
N GLY A 79 -2.92 -4.79 1.42
CA GLY A 79 -3.84 -5.68 0.73
C GLY A 79 -5.14 -5.91 1.50
N ILE A 80 -5.05 -6.18 2.81
CA ILE A 80 -6.24 -6.34 3.67
C ILE A 80 -7.05 -5.04 3.73
N SER A 81 -6.40 -3.90 3.93
CA SER A 81 -7.06 -2.58 3.94
C SER A 81 -7.72 -2.27 2.60
N PHE A 82 -7.07 -2.60 1.48
CA PHE A 82 -7.63 -2.37 0.15
C PHE A 82 -8.85 -3.27 -0.12
N ILE A 83 -8.80 -4.53 0.32
CA ILE A 83 -9.95 -5.42 0.22
C ILE A 83 -11.09 -4.90 1.10
N ASP A 84 -10.80 -4.43 2.32
CA ASP A 84 -11.79 -3.83 3.25
C ASP A 84 -12.45 -2.57 2.66
N ASP A 85 -11.71 -1.80 1.87
CA ASP A 85 -12.22 -0.63 1.13
C ASP A 85 -13.18 -1.00 0.00
N ILE A 86 -13.04 -2.18 -0.61
CA ILE A 86 -13.94 -2.69 -1.66
C ILE A 86 -15.13 -3.46 -1.06
N ARG A 87 -14.85 -4.32 -0.08
CA ARG A 87 -15.82 -5.16 0.62
C ARG A 87 -15.49 -5.14 2.11
N SER A 88 -16.42 -4.72 2.94
CA SER A 88 -16.20 -4.71 4.39
C SER A 88 -15.82 -6.11 4.88
N LEU A 89 -14.65 -6.22 5.50
CA LEU A 89 -14.15 -7.45 6.08
C LEU A 89 -14.53 -7.54 7.56
N PRO A 90 -14.67 -8.75 8.13
CA PRO A 90 -14.83 -8.91 9.57
C PRO A 90 -13.62 -8.36 10.33
N ASP A 91 -13.88 -7.75 11.49
CA ASP A 91 -12.81 -7.19 12.34
C ASP A 91 -11.77 -8.22 12.76
N SER A 92 -12.16 -9.49 12.91
CA SER A 92 -11.24 -10.59 13.21
C SER A 92 -10.17 -10.78 12.12
N VAL A 93 -10.56 -10.68 10.83
CA VAL A 93 -9.62 -10.80 9.71
C VAL A 93 -8.66 -9.63 9.68
N ARG A 94 -9.16 -8.41 9.91
CA ARG A 94 -8.35 -7.19 9.97
C ARG A 94 -7.33 -7.27 11.11
N LEU A 95 -7.76 -7.75 12.28
CA LEU A 95 -6.91 -7.90 13.46
C LEU A 95 -5.81 -8.95 13.26
N VAL A 96 -6.15 -10.13 12.72
CA VAL A 96 -5.17 -11.19 12.41
C VAL A 96 -4.13 -10.68 11.41
N GLY A 97 -4.57 -9.96 10.38
CA GLY A 97 -3.68 -9.32 9.41
C GLY A 97 -2.71 -8.34 10.04
N GLN A 98 -3.20 -7.47 10.92
CA GLN A 98 -2.38 -6.50 11.65
C GLN A 98 -1.34 -7.18 12.55
N PHE A 99 -1.75 -8.21 13.31
CA PHE A 99 -0.80 -8.96 14.14
C PHE A 99 0.26 -9.70 13.31
N ALA A 100 -0.14 -10.33 12.20
CA ALA A 100 0.81 -10.98 11.30
C ALA A 100 1.81 -9.97 10.70
N ALA A 101 1.33 -8.81 10.24
CA ALA A 101 2.20 -7.75 9.73
C ALA A 101 3.17 -7.23 10.81
N MET A 102 2.69 -7.08 12.05
CA MET A 102 3.53 -6.66 13.18
C MET A 102 4.63 -7.67 13.49
N VAL A 103 4.31 -8.97 13.50
CA VAL A 103 5.30 -10.05 13.70
C VAL A 103 6.37 -10.01 12.61
N LEU A 104 5.96 -9.85 11.35
CA LEU A 104 6.89 -9.73 10.21
C LEU A 104 7.80 -8.51 10.31
N MET A 105 7.26 -7.36 10.71
CA MET A 105 8.07 -6.16 10.95
C MET A 105 9.05 -6.35 12.11
N TYR A 106 8.62 -6.97 13.20
CA TYR A 106 9.49 -7.25 14.34
C TYR A 106 10.58 -8.25 13.97
N TYR A 107 10.26 -9.27 13.16
CA TYR A 107 11.24 -10.22 12.65
C TYR A 107 12.30 -9.53 11.77
N GLN A 108 11.88 -8.63 10.87
CA GLN A 108 12.82 -7.83 10.07
C GLN A 108 13.76 -6.98 10.92
N LEU A 109 13.21 -6.40 12.00
CA LEU A 109 13.95 -5.53 12.92
C LEU A 109 14.95 -6.32 13.76
N ALA A 110 14.56 -7.51 14.23
CA ALA A 110 15.39 -8.37 15.04
C ALA A 110 16.51 -9.06 14.23
N TYR A 111 16.26 -9.35 12.95
CA TYR A 111 17.22 -10.00 12.05
C TYR A 111 17.37 -9.21 10.73
N PRO A 112 18.10 -8.08 10.74
CA PRO A 112 18.46 -7.38 9.51
C PRO A 112 19.27 -8.29 8.60
N ILE A 113 18.96 -8.32 7.29
CA ILE A 113 19.59 -9.22 6.32
C ILE A 113 21.13 -9.04 6.24
N ASP A 114 21.64 -7.89 6.69
CA ASP A 114 23.06 -7.53 6.66
C ASP A 114 23.87 -8.01 7.91
N SER A 115 23.22 -8.62 8.91
CA SER A 115 23.86 -8.99 10.19
C SER A 115 24.79 -10.23 10.11
N THR A 116 25.03 -10.78 8.93
CA THR A 116 25.97 -11.89 8.69
C THR A 116 27.35 -11.44 8.21
N SER A 117 27.65 -10.12 8.28
CA SER A 117 28.92 -9.54 7.84
C SER A 117 29.67 -8.72 8.92
N ALA A 118 29.42 -8.98 10.20
CA ALA A 118 30.17 -8.41 11.33
C ALA A 118 30.74 -9.51 12.25
#